data_AF-A0A0L6JL73-F1
#
_entry.id   AF-A0A0L6JL73-F1
#
_cell.length_a   1.000
_cell.length_b   1.000
_cell.length_c   1.000
_cell.angle_alpha   90.00
_cell.angle_beta   90.00
_cell.angle_gamma   90.00
#
_symmetry.space_group_name_H-M   'P 1'
#
loop_
_entity.id
_entity.type
_entity.pdbx_description
1 polymer ?
#
loop_
_entity_poly.entity_id
_entity_poly.type
_entity_poly.pdbx_seq_one_letter_code
_entity_poly.pdbx_strand_id
1 'polypeptide(L)' 'MKEALFNVPIDMPFRGPLEFKRDNFEYRCKVDGDFDWFNGAEEIFKNGIKVYECVFHGGLIV' A
#
# COMPACT_ATOMS: atom_id res chain seq x y z
N MET A 1 -9.05 0.35 8.77
CA MET A 1 -7.85 0.33 7.89
C MET A 1 -7.48 -1.07 7.41
N LYS A 2 -7.70 -2.14 8.19
CA LYS A 2 -7.54 -3.53 7.71
C LYS A 2 -8.34 -3.84 6.43
N GLU A 3 -9.45 -3.15 6.20
CA GLU A 3 -10.27 -3.27 4.98
C GLU A 3 -9.59 -2.87 3.68
N ALA A 4 -8.63 -1.94 3.70
CA ALA A 4 -7.85 -1.62 2.50
C ALA A 4 -7.05 -2.84 2.03
N LEU A 5 -6.56 -3.66 2.97
CA LEU A 5 -5.79 -4.87 2.66
C LEU A 5 -6.64 -5.99 2.04
N PHE A 6 -7.97 -5.91 2.12
CA PHE A 6 -8.86 -6.85 1.42
C PHE A 6 -9.18 -6.41 -0.02
N ASN A 7 -8.83 -5.18 -0.41
CA ASN A 7 -9.07 -4.64 -1.75
C ASN A 7 -7.79 -4.64 -2.60
N VAL A 8 -6.98 -5.69 -2.47
CA VAL A 8 -5.75 -5.90 -3.24
C VAL A 8 -6.11 -6.03 -4.74
N PRO A 9 -5.54 -5.18 -5.63
CA PRO A 9 -5.66 -5.37 -7.06
C PRO A 9 -4.88 -6.62 -7.51
N ILE A 10 -5.47 -7.40 -8.42
CA ILE A 10 -4.87 -8.66 -8.87
C ILE A 10 -3.55 -8.45 -9.63
N ASP A 11 -3.41 -7.30 -10.31
CA ASP A 11 -2.22 -6.92 -11.06
C ASP A 11 -1.06 -6.44 -10.16
N MET A 12 -1.34 -6.10 -8.89
CA MET A 12 -0.33 -5.67 -7.92
C MET A 12 -0.61 -6.31 -6.54
N PRO A 13 -0.44 -7.64 -6.40
CA PRO A 13 -0.84 -8.40 -5.22
C PRO A 13 0.11 -8.24 -4.02
N PHE A 14 0.78 -7.10 -3.91
CA PHE A 14 1.78 -6.84 -2.88
C PHE A 14 1.13 -6.39 -1.57
N ARG A 15 0.17 -5.47 -1.65
CA ARG A 15 -0.56 -4.81 -0.55
C ARG A 15 -1.93 -4.30 -1.04
N GLY A 16 -2.60 -3.47 -0.25
CA GLY A 16 -3.89 -2.87 -0.61
C GLY A 16 -3.84 -2.02 -1.90
N PRO A 17 -4.97 -1.44 -2.31
CA PRO A 17 -5.07 -0.67 -3.55
C PRO A 17 -4.23 0.61 -3.51
N LEU A 18 -3.93 1.20 -4.67
CA LEU A 18 -3.15 2.45 -4.77
C LEU A 18 -3.71 3.57 -3.88
N GLU A 19 -5.04 3.69 -3.83
CA GLU A 19 -5.73 4.59 -2.92
C GLU A 19 -6.98 3.93 -2.35
N PHE A 20 -7.24 4.17 -1.07
CA PHE A 20 -8.50 3.78 -0.44
C PHE A 20 -8.90 4.82 0.59
N LYS A 21 -10.16 5.28 0.55
CA LYS A 21 -10.67 6.26 1.50
C LYS A 21 -11.84 5.67 2.27
N ARG A 22 -11.87 5.91 3.57
CA ARG A 22 -13.02 5.59 4.40
C ARG A 22 -13.14 6.57 5.55
N ASP A 23 -14.29 7.23 5.63
CA ASP A 23 -14.55 8.27 6.61
C ASP A 23 -13.43 9.33 6.57
N ASN A 24 -12.77 9.53 7.71
CA ASN A 24 -11.69 10.47 7.92
C ASN A 24 -10.30 9.87 7.61
N PHE A 25 -10.23 8.64 7.09
CA PHE A 25 -8.99 7.96 6.79
C PHE A 25 -8.74 7.85 5.29
N GLU A 26 -7.50 8.10 4.89
CA GLU A 26 -7.02 7.91 3.52
C GLU A 26 -5.78 7.02 3.55
N TYR A 27 -5.83 5.92 2.81
CA TYR A 27 -4.73 5.02 2.55
C TYR A 27 -4.16 5.32 1.18
N ARG A 28 -2.84 5.35 1.08
CA ARG A 28 -2.11 5.44 -0.18
C ARG A 28 -1.04 4.38 -0.21
N CYS A 29 -0.94 3.67 -1.33
CA CYS A 29 0.10 2.69 -1.57
C CYS A 29 0.80 3.02 -2.89
N LYS A 30 2.12 3.04 -2.87
CA LYS A 30 2.95 3.18 -4.06
C LYS A 30 3.94 2.04 -4.11
N VAL A 31 4.11 1.47 -5.28
CA VAL A 31 5.09 0.40 -5.53
C VAL A 31 5.89 0.79 -6.77
N ASP A 32 7.20 0.63 -6.66
CA ASP A 32 8.18 0.78 -7.73
C ASP A 32 8.87 -0.57 -7.95
N GLY A 33 9.07 -0.93 -9.22
CA GLY A 33 9.57 -2.24 -9.63
C GLY A 33 8.47 -3.23 -10.01
N ASP A 34 8.87 -4.50 -10.12
CA ASP A 34 8.03 -5.61 -10.57
C ASP A 34 8.09 -6.77 -9.57
N PHE A 35 7.46 -7.90 -9.91
CA PHE A 35 7.41 -9.05 -9.02
C PHE A 35 8.78 -9.66 -8.71
N ASP A 36 9.76 -9.53 -9.60
CA ASP A 36 11.12 -10.03 -9.39
C ASP A 36 11.88 -9.14 -8.39
N TRP A 37 11.65 -7.84 -8.40
CA TRP A 37 12.22 -6.90 -7.43
C TRP A 37 11.38 -5.62 -7.29
N PHE A 38 10.81 -5.42 -6.11
CA PHE A 38 9.98 -4.24 -5.82
C PHE A 38 10.31 -3.59 -4.48
N ASN A 39 10.07 -2.27 -4.44
CA ASN A 39 10.05 -1.46 -3.23
C ASN A 39 8.73 -0.69 -3.21
N GLY A 40 8.07 -0.61 -2.06
CA GLY A 40 6.83 0.11 -1.92
C GLY A 40 6.75 0.85 -0.60
N ALA A 41 5.85 1.82 -0.57
CA ALA A 41 5.51 2.58 0.62
C ALA A 41 4.00 2.67 0.74
N GLU A 42 3.51 2.45 1.96
CA GLU A 42 2.13 2.75 2.30
C GLU A 42 2.04 3.84 3.36
N GLU A 43 1.08 4.72 3.19
CA GLU A 43 0.81 5.86 4.06
C GLU A 43 -0.66 5.86 4.46
N ILE A 44 -0.93 6.19 5.72
CA ILE A 44 -2.28 6.41 6.23
C ILE A 44 -2.39 7.82 6.76
N PHE A 45 -3.39 8.54 6.27
CA PHE A 45 -3.76 9.87 6.72
C PHE A 45 -5.06 9.81 7.52
N LYS A 46 -5.16 10.61 8.57
CA LYS A 46 -6.39 10.87 9.31
C LYS A 46 -6.63 12.38 9.30
N ASN A 47 -7.75 12.83 8.72
CA ASN A 47 -8.05 14.25 8.53
C ASN A 47 -6.90 15.01 7.80
N GLY A 48 -6.29 14.39 6.80
CA GLY A 48 -5.14 14.95 6.07
C GLY A 48 -3.80 14.93 6.81
N ILE A 49 -3.75 14.48 8.07
CA ILE A 49 -2.51 14.33 8.84
C ILE A 49 -2.00 12.90 8.68
N LYS A 50 -0.75 12.72 8.26
CA LYS A 50 -0.13 11.39 8.18
C LYS A 50 0.04 10.81 9.59
N VAL A 51 -0.59 9.65 9.83
CA VAL A 51 -0.59 8.96 11.12
C VAL A 51 0.16 7.63 11.09
N TYR A 52 0.49 7.12 9.90
CA TYR A 52 1.26 5.90 9.70
C TYR A 52 2.01 5.94 8.37
N GLU A 53 3.17 5.31 8.37
CA GLU A 53 4.00 5.08 7.19
C GLU A 53 4.70 3.72 7.36
N CYS A 54 4.74 2.94 6.28
CA CYS A 54 5.52 1.71 6.22
C CYS A 54 6.18 1.58 4.85
N VAL A 55 7.49 1.36 4.86
CA VAL A 55 8.25 0.98 3.66
C VAL A 55 8.37 -0.53 3.66
N PHE A 56 8.10 -1.14 2.51
CA PHE A 56 8.22 -2.58 2.29
C PHE A 56 8.99 -2.85 0.99
N HIS A 57 9.62 -4.01 0.91
CA HIS A 57 10.35 -4.45 -0.26
C HIS A 57 10.26 -5.97 -0.36
N GLY A 58 10.47 -6.49 -1.55
CA GLY A 58 10.41 -7.91 -1.81
C GLY A 58 10.84 -8.23 -3.24
N GLY A 59 10.96 -9.51 -3.52
CA GLY A 59 11.40 -9.98 -4.82
C GLY A 59 11.59 -11.49 -4.80
N LEU A 60 11.87 -12.03 -5.98
CA LEU A 60 12.15 -13.46 -6.13
C LEU A 60 13.59 -13.73 -5.67
N ILE A 61 13.77 -14.73 -4.80
CA ILE A 61 15.10 -15.20 -4.42
C ILE A 61 15.45 -16.37 -5.34
N VAL A 62 16.42 -16.13 -6.23
CA VAL A 62 17.01 -17.12 -7.14
C VAL A 62 18.24 -17.77 -6.55
#